data_AF-A0AAN7BQZ7-F1
#
_entry.id   AF-A0AAN7BQZ7-F1
#
_cell.length_a   1.000
_cell.length_b   1.000
_cell.length_c   1.000
_cell.angle_alpha   90.00
_cell.angle_beta   90.00
_cell.angle_gamma   90.00
#
_symmetry.space_group_name_H-M   'P 1'
#
loop_
_entity.id
_entity.type
_entity.pdbx_description
1 polymer ?
#
loop_
_entity_poly.entity_id
_entity_poly.type
_entity_poly.pdbx_seq_one_letter_code
_entity_poly.pdbx_strand_id
1 'polypeptide(L)'
;MGRVIRNQRKGRGSIFTANTRLNKAPAKFRSLDFAERHGYVRGIVKEIIHDPGRGAPLARVIFNSPYKFKKITETFIANEGMYTGQFIYAGKNAALTVGNVLPLASVPEGTVVSNVEEKVGDRGALGRTSGNYITVVGHNPDEGKTRIKLPSGAKKVVSSSARGMIGIVAGGGRTDKPLLKASRAKHKFAVKRNRWPKTRGVAMNPVDHPHGGGNHQHIGKASTISRYAAQGQKAGLIAARRTGLLRDIQAVGNEALLEKYGLKANDAILAEEKHAGIHEDLLNNYDAKLIAGGAAQNTARGAQYLLAPNSVVYVGGAGDDKYAAILRETCKEAGLRVEYRVDPKVPTGRCGVVITGHNRSMVTELGAANHYDLEHLKRPDIWALVENAEAYYVGGYHFTVCPPAIMELAKQAAEHNKPFILSLSAPFICQFFKEPLDASAPYWDYVIGNEAEAAAYSESHDLGLTDVKEIAKALANLPKVNTQRKRVAIITQGTDPTIVAVQGEDEVQEYPVHPLAKEDICDTNGAGDAFAGGFCAGVIDGHSLADSVDRGQWLAALSIKELGPS
;
A
#
# COMPACT_ATOMS: atom_id res chain seq x y z
N MET A 1 15.78 -22.09 -26.36
CA MET A 1 15.72 -21.44 -25.02
C MET A 1 16.59 -22.24 -24.06
N GLY A 2 17.52 -21.60 -23.34
CA GLY A 2 18.57 -22.24 -22.54
C GLY A 2 18.07 -23.45 -21.74
N ARG A 3 18.49 -24.66 -22.15
CA ARG A 3 18.07 -25.95 -21.55
C ARG A 3 18.48 -26.08 -20.08
N VAL A 4 19.45 -25.29 -19.63
CA VAL A 4 19.99 -25.31 -18.26
C VAL A 4 20.08 -23.88 -17.71
N ILE A 5 18.96 -23.32 -17.27
CA ILE A 5 18.98 -22.09 -16.48
C ILE A 5 19.45 -22.36 -15.06
N ARG A 6 20.31 -21.48 -14.52
CA ARG A 6 20.70 -21.49 -13.11
C ARG A 6 19.52 -21.09 -12.22
N ASN A 7 18.57 -22.00 -12.04
CA ASN A 7 17.44 -21.80 -11.14
C ASN A 7 17.95 -21.69 -9.69
N GLN A 8 17.87 -20.50 -9.11
CA GLN A 8 18.18 -20.28 -7.70
C GLN A 8 17.05 -19.49 -7.06
N ARG A 9 16.09 -20.21 -6.46
CA ARG A 9 15.06 -19.62 -5.61
C ARG A 9 15.76 -18.89 -4.46
N LYS A 10 15.60 -17.57 -4.36
CA LYS A 10 15.91 -16.85 -3.12
C LYS A 10 14.75 -17.10 -2.13
N GLY A 11 14.63 -18.31 -1.60
CA GLY A 11 13.54 -18.71 -0.70
C GLY A 11 13.78 -20.03 0.04
N ARG A 12 12.83 -20.36 0.92
CA ARG A 12 12.81 -21.36 2.02
C ARG A 12 13.16 -22.82 1.64
N GLY A 13 14.33 -23.08 1.05
CA GLY A 13 14.91 -24.40 0.81
C GLY A 13 16.32 -24.54 1.40
N SER A 14 16.90 -25.75 1.36
CA SER A 14 18.26 -26.13 1.83
C SER A 14 19.43 -25.36 1.19
N ILE A 15 19.14 -24.37 0.34
CA ILE A 15 20.07 -23.58 -0.49
C ILE A 15 20.63 -22.36 0.27
N PHE A 16 20.13 -22.09 1.48
CA PHE A 16 20.60 -20.99 2.34
C PHE A 16 21.40 -21.44 3.56
N THR A 17 22.24 -22.46 3.40
CA THR A 17 23.24 -22.77 4.40
C THR A 17 24.16 -21.55 4.56
N ALA A 18 24.20 -20.96 5.75
CA ALA A 18 25.17 -19.92 6.05
C ALA A 18 26.56 -20.52 5.88
N ASN A 19 27.44 -19.84 5.13
CA ASN A 19 28.85 -20.20 5.06
C ASN A 19 29.51 -19.91 6.41
N THR A 20 29.34 -20.82 7.37
CA THR A 20 29.85 -20.71 8.74
C THR A 20 31.26 -21.26 8.89
N ARG A 21 31.84 -21.87 7.85
CA ARG A 21 33.20 -22.46 7.87
C ARG A 21 34.28 -21.47 8.34
N LEU A 22 34.09 -20.18 8.05
CA LEU A 22 35.02 -19.12 8.43
C LEU A 22 34.58 -18.32 9.66
N ASN A 23 33.46 -18.71 10.30
CA ASN A 23 33.05 -18.16 11.60
C ASN A 23 33.87 -18.84 12.69
N LYS A 24 34.73 -18.08 13.36
CA LYS A 24 35.63 -18.62 14.40
C LYS A 24 34.88 -19.08 15.65
N ALA A 25 33.83 -18.36 16.05
CA ALA A 25 33.06 -18.65 17.25
C ALA A 25 31.65 -18.03 17.18
N PRO A 26 30.69 -18.50 18.00
CA PRO A 26 29.40 -17.84 18.16
C PRO A 26 29.59 -16.48 18.86
N ALA A 27 29.19 -15.40 18.20
CA ALA A 27 29.14 -14.09 18.84
C ALA A 27 27.86 -13.99 19.68
N LYS A 28 27.93 -14.10 21.00
CA LYS A 28 26.76 -14.03 21.88
C LYS A 28 27.14 -13.38 23.19
N PHE A 29 26.23 -12.63 23.81
CA PHE A 29 26.38 -12.24 25.21
C PHE A 29 26.40 -13.47 26.11
N ARG A 30 26.75 -13.29 27.38
CA ARG A 30 26.53 -14.34 28.40
C ARG A 30 25.06 -14.70 28.51
N SER A 31 24.79 -15.92 28.95
CA SER A 31 23.44 -16.28 29.40
C SER A 31 23.05 -15.37 30.56
N LEU A 32 21.85 -14.78 30.48
CA LEU A 32 21.34 -13.86 31.51
C LEU A 32 21.12 -14.64 32.81
N ASP A 33 21.91 -14.34 33.85
CA ASP A 33 21.85 -14.96 35.16
C ASP A 33 21.50 -13.95 36.26
N PHE A 34 21.33 -14.42 37.51
CA PHE A 34 20.94 -13.55 38.62
C PHE A 34 21.98 -12.46 38.91
N ALA A 35 23.27 -12.76 38.73
CA ALA A 35 24.36 -11.80 38.90
C ALA A 35 24.28 -10.64 37.90
N GLU A 36 23.97 -10.92 36.63
CA GLU A 36 23.81 -9.89 35.60
C GLU A 36 22.51 -9.09 35.75
N ARG A 37 21.44 -9.70 36.29
CA ARG A 37 20.15 -9.02 36.56
C ARG A 37 20.22 -8.01 37.70
N HIS A 38 20.90 -8.34 38.80
CA HIS A 38 20.91 -7.52 40.03
C HIS A 38 22.21 -6.75 40.26
N GLY A 39 23.29 -7.14 39.59
CA GLY A 39 24.61 -6.52 39.74
C GLY A 39 25.34 -6.42 38.42
N TYR A 40 26.60 -6.86 38.41
CA TYR A 40 27.41 -7.01 37.21
C TYR A 40 28.38 -8.17 37.36
N VAL A 41 28.85 -8.71 36.23
CA VAL A 41 29.95 -9.66 36.19
C VAL A 41 31.10 -9.04 35.42
N ARG A 42 32.29 -9.03 36.05
CA ARG A 42 33.53 -8.54 35.45
C ARG A 42 34.17 -9.61 34.58
N GLY A 43 34.48 -9.28 33.34
CA GLY A 43 35.27 -10.07 32.41
C GLY A 43 36.51 -9.32 31.95
N ILE A 44 37.51 -10.05 31.45
CA ILE A 44 38.71 -9.48 30.84
C ILE A 44 38.78 -9.87 29.36
N VAL A 45 39.04 -8.90 28.48
CA VAL A 45 39.29 -9.16 27.06
C VAL A 45 40.65 -9.84 26.93
N LYS A 46 40.66 -11.14 26.64
CA LYS A 46 41.91 -11.89 26.49
C LYS A 46 42.56 -11.66 25.13
N GLU A 47 41.74 -11.48 24.09
CA GLU A 47 42.20 -11.35 22.71
C GLU A 47 41.10 -10.79 21.82
N ILE A 48 41.47 -9.99 20.81
CA ILE A 48 40.59 -9.61 19.70
C ILE A 48 40.89 -10.51 18.50
N ILE A 49 39.90 -11.30 18.08
CA ILE A 49 40.01 -12.31 17.04
C ILE A 49 39.45 -11.76 15.73
N HIS A 50 40.22 -11.88 14.65
CA HIS A 50 39.71 -11.62 13.31
C HIS A 50 38.74 -12.75 12.88
N ASP A 51 37.48 -12.41 12.60
CA ASP A 51 36.42 -13.35 12.19
C ASP A 51 35.96 -13.06 10.73
N PRO A 52 36.61 -13.67 9.72
CA PRO A 52 36.38 -13.33 8.30
C PRO A 52 34.95 -13.56 7.83
N GLY A 53 34.26 -14.57 8.37
CA GLY A 53 32.91 -14.96 7.97
C GLY A 53 31.83 -13.96 8.41
N ARG A 54 32.01 -13.32 9.58
CA ARG A 54 31.08 -12.34 10.14
C ARG A 54 31.33 -10.93 9.63
N GLY A 55 32.60 -10.59 9.37
CA GLY A 55 33.00 -9.28 8.91
C GLY A 55 33.14 -8.22 10.02
N ALA A 56 32.84 -8.57 11.27
CA ALA A 56 33.17 -7.82 12.47
C ALA A 56 34.13 -8.67 13.33
N PRO A 57 35.15 -8.07 13.98
CA PRO A 57 36.04 -8.80 14.87
C PRO A 57 35.30 -9.28 16.13
N LEU A 58 35.83 -10.31 16.77
CA LEU A 58 35.31 -10.85 18.03
C LEU A 58 36.24 -10.49 19.18
N ALA A 59 35.66 -10.18 20.34
CA ALA A 59 36.40 -10.10 21.59
C ALA A 59 36.22 -11.41 22.35
N ARG A 60 37.31 -12.11 22.64
CA ARG A 60 37.28 -13.28 23.53
C ARG A 60 37.39 -12.79 24.97
N VAL A 61 36.27 -12.83 25.69
CA VAL A 61 36.15 -12.30 27.05
C VAL A 61 36.09 -13.46 28.04
N ILE A 62 36.93 -13.40 29.07
CA ILE A 62 36.97 -14.41 30.13
C ILE A 62 36.32 -13.82 31.37
N PHE A 63 35.25 -14.47 31.82
CA PHE A 63 34.52 -14.14 33.05
C PHE A 63 34.83 -15.17 34.13
N ASN A 64 34.85 -14.75 35.38
CA ASN A 64 34.77 -15.68 36.50
C ASN A 64 33.31 -16.07 36.70
N SER A 65 33.03 -17.37 36.87
CA SER A 65 31.67 -17.80 37.13
C SER A 65 31.24 -17.34 38.53
N PRO A 66 30.07 -16.69 38.68
CA PRO A 66 29.61 -16.22 39.98
C PRO A 66 29.15 -17.36 40.91
N TYR A 67 28.92 -18.57 40.37
CA TYR A 67 28.35 -19.71 41.11
C TYR A 67 29.32 -20.88 41.32
N LYS A 68 30.36 -21.00 40.48
CA LYS A 68 31.32 -22.12 40.53
C LYS A 68 32.73 -21.58 40.38
N PHE A 69 33.72 -22.23 40.98
CA PHE A 69 35.13 -21.87 40.78
C PHE A 69 35.62 -22.32 39.40
N LYS A 70 35.16 -21.63 38.35
CA LYS A 70 35.53 -21.87 36.95
C LYS A 70 35.56 -20.58 36.16
N LYS A 71 36.38 -20.56 35.12
CA LYS A 71 36.42 -19.50 34.11
C LYS A 71 35.42 -19.82 32.99
N ILE A 72 34.62 -18.85 32.60
CA ILE A 72 33.68 -18.94 31.49
C ILE A 72 34.23 -18.05 30.37
N THR A 73 34.55 -18.66 29.23
CA THR A 73 34.99 -17.93 28.05
C THR A 73 33.80 -17.70 27.13
N GLU A 74 33.58 -16.45 26.75
CA GLU A 74 32.54 -16.05 25.81
C GLU A 74 33.15 -15.19 24.71
N THR A 75 32.52 -15.23 23.54
CA THR A 75 32.96 -14.45 22.38
C THR A 75 31.92 -13.39 22.06
N PHE A 76 32.28 -12.14 22.31
CA PHE A 76 31.43 -10.98 22.04
C PHE A 76 31.79 -10.39 20.68
N ILE A 77 30.88 -9.62 20.10
CA ILE A 77 31.24 -8.73 19.00
C ILE A 77 32.12 -7.63 19.58
N ALA A 78 33.27 -7.36 18.97
CA ALA A 78 34.13 -6.29 19.43
C ALA A 78 33.61 -4.93 18.94
N ASN A 79 33.46 -3.99 19.86
CA ASN A 79 33.20 -2.59 19.56
C ASN A 79 34.48 -1.82 19.30
N GLU A 80 34.36 -0.71 18.57
CA GLU A 80 35.46 0.20 18.32
C GLU A 80 36.03 0.74 19.63
N GLY A 81 37.36 0.76 19.77
CA GLY A 81 38.02 1.13 21.03
C GLY A 81 38.19 -0.01 22.05
N MET A 82 37.68 -1.22 21.79
CA MET A 82 38.00 -2.38 22.64
C MET A 82 39.44 -2.87 22.42
N TYR A 83 40.15 -3.18 23.51
CA TYR A 83 41.55 -3.64 23.47
C TYR A 83 41.81 -4.83 24.42
N THR A 84 42.88 -5.57 24.16
CA THR A 84 43.31 -6.71 24.98
C THR A 84 43.72 -6.24 26.37
N GLY A 85 43.24 -6.92 27.42
CA GLY A 85 43.46 -6.56 28.82
C GLY A 85 42.38 -5.65 29.41
N GLN A 86 41.49 -5.08 28.58
CA GLN A 86 40.38 -4.25 29.05
C GLN A 86 39.40 -5.05 29.92
N PHE A 87 38.92 -4.44 31.00
CA PHE A 87 37.80 -4.97 31.78
C PHE A 87 36.46 -4.63 31.14
N ILE A 88 35.60 -5.62 31.02
CA ILE A 88 34.23 -5.50 30.52
C ILE A 88 33.27 -5.89 31.62
N TYR A 89 32.29 -5.04 31.88
CA TYR A 89 31.26 -5.25 32.88
C TYR A 89 29.94 -5.55 32.19
N ALA A 90 29.34 -6.69 32.52
CA ALA A 90 28.04 -7.12 32.01
C ALA A 90 27.03 -7.16 33.16
N GLY A 91 26.03 -6.29 33.12
CA GLY A 91 24.91 -6.27 34.06
C GLY A 91 24.32 -4.90 34.30
N LYS A 92 23.27 -4.85 35.13
CA LYS A 92 22.49 -3.64 35.44
C LYS A 92 23.35 -2.50 36.00
N ASN A 93 24.31 -2.81 36.86
CA ASN A 93 25.15 -1.82 37.55
C ASN A 93 26.49 -1.55 36.84
N ALA A 94 26.63 -1.96 35.57
CA ALA A 94 27.84 -1.66 34.81
C ALA A 94 27.90 -0.18 34.44
N ALA A 95 29.11 0.39 34.31
CA ALA A 95 29.29 1.77 33.87
C ALA A 95 29.02 1.92 32.36
N LEU A 96 28.61 3.12 31.92
CA LEU A 96 28.41 3.48 30.51
C LEU A 96 29.76 3.68 29.79
N THR A 97 30.53 2.60 29.63
CA THR A 97 31.81 2.60 28.92
C THR A 97 31.76 1.64 27.75
N VAL A 98 32.53 1.94 26.70
CA VAL A 98 32.51 1.17 25.46
C VAL A 98 32.90 -0.29 25.71
N GLY A 99 32.05 -1.20 25.22
CA GLY A 99 32.21 -2.65 25.40
C GLY A 99 31.43 -3.23 26.57
N ASN A 100 30.97 -2.42 27.53
CA ASN A 100 30.11 -2.89 28.62
C ASN A 100 28.71 -3.26 28.10
N VAL A 101 28.07 -4.21 28.79
CA VAL A 101 26.74 -4.72 28.44
C VAL A 101 25.77 -4.33 29.55
N LEU A 102 24.74 -3.56 29.18
CA LEU A 102 23.72 -3.05 30.10
C LEU A 102 22.32 -3.37 29.59
N PRO A 103 21.31 -3.48 30.47
CA PRO A 103 19.92 -3.37 30.09
C PRO A 103 19.65 -2.00 29.46
N LEU A 104 18.83 -1.96 28.40
CA LEU A 104 18.51 -0.71 27.70
C LEU A 104 17.85 0.33 28.63
N ALA A 105 17.12 -0.10 29.65
CA ALA A 105 16.54 0.80 30.67
C ALA A 105 17.58 1.65 31.41
N SER A 106 18.82 1.16 31.53
CA SER A 106 19.89 1.83 32.27
C SER A 106 20.79 2.69 31.36
N VAL A 107 20.45 2.78 30.08
CA VAL A 107 21.22 3.50 29.07
C VAL A 107 20.50 4.81 28.75
N PRO A 108 21.16 5.98 28.82
CA PRO A 108 20.52 7.25 28.48
C PRO A 108 20.08 7.31 27.02
N GLU A 109 19.03 8.09 26.76
CA GLU A 109 18.56 8.39 25.42
C GLU A 109 19.66 9.06 24.58
N GLY A 110 19.68 8.78 23.28
CA GLY A 110 20.73 9.22 22.37
C GLY A 110 21.99 8.34 22.37
N THR A 111 22.16 7.44 23.36
CA THR A 111 23.36 6.58 23.42
C THR A 111 23.40 5.59 22.26
N VAL A 112 24.61 5.39 21.71
CA VAL A 112 24.89 4.39 20.69
C VAL A 112 25.20 3.03 21.30
N VAL A 113 24.46 2.01 20.86
CA VAL A 113 24.58 0.63 21.33
C VAL A 113 24.71 -0.34 20.15
N SER A 114 25.34 -1.48 20.37
CA SER A 114 25.52 -2.56 19.40
C SER A 114 25.09 -3.91 19.98
N ASN A 115 24.90 -4.89 19.08
CA ASN A 115 24.52 -6.26 19.42
C ASN A 115 23.30 -6.37 20.37
N VAL A 116 22.30 -5.52 20.17
CA VAL A 116 21.11 -5.41 21.03
C VAL A 116 20.25 -6.67 20.95
N GLU A 117 19.71 -7.12 22.08
CA GLU A 117 18.74 -8.21 22.14
C GLU A 117 17.38 -7.78 21.55
N GLU A 118 16.79 -8.61 20.68
CA GLU A 118 15.42 -8.39 20.20
C GLU A 118 14.40 -8.87 21.24
N LYS A 119 14.69 -10.01 21.87
CA LYS A 119 13.97 -10.55 23.01
C LYS A 119 14.94 -10.72 24.17
N VAL A 120 14.48 -10.43 25.38
CA VAL A 120 15.30 -10.56 26.59
C VAL A 120 15.90 -11.97 26.67
N GLY A 121 17.23 -12.05 26.72
CA GLY A 121 17.94 -13.33 26.80
C GLY A 121 18.22 -14.05 25.48
N ASP A 122 17.92 -13.46 24.32
CA ASP A 122 18.32 -14.00 23.01
C ASP A 122 19.84 -13.87 22.73
N ARG A 123 20.58 -13.20 23.63
CA ARG A 123 22.04 -13.04 23.64
C ARG A 123 22.58 -12.20 22.47
N GLY A 124 21.74 -11.35 21.89
CA GLY A 124 22.06 -10.32 20.91
C GLY A 124 21.61 -10.69 19.51
N ALA A 125 20.79 -9.84 18.88
CA ALA A 125 20.18 -10.10 17.57
C ALA A 125 20.35 -8.94 16.58
N LEU A 126 20.29 -7.69 17.07
CA LEU A 126 20.20 -6.48 16.26
C LEU A 126 21.55 -5.72 16.24
N GLY A 127 21.84 -4.99 15.16
CA GLY A 127 23.00 -4.09 15.10
C GLY A 127 24.36 -4.80 15.24
N ARG A 128 24.55 -5.91 14.51
CA ARG A 128 25.68 -6.85 14.68
C ARG A 128 26.78 -6.74 13.64
N THR A 129 26.58 -5.92 12.61
CA THR A 129 27.48 -5.79 11.46
C THR A 129 28.55 -4.74 11.74
N SER A 130 29.74 -4.90 11.16
CA SER A 130 30.83 -3.91 11.23
C SER A 130 30.37 -2.49 10.86
N GLY A 131 30.68 -1.51 11.70
CA GLY A 131 30.31 -0.10 11.51
C GLY A 131 28.86 0.24 11.85
N ASN A 132 28.02 -0.75 12.16
CA ASN A 132 26.64 -0.49 12.53
C ASN A 132 26.51 -0.22 14.04
N TYR A 133 25.52 0.59 14.36
CA TYR A 133 25.08 0.89 15.72
C TYR A 133 23.56 1.09 15.72
N ILE A 134 22.99 1.07 16.90
CA ILE A 134 21.58 1.34 17.17
C ILE A 134 21.55 2.52 18.14
N THR A 135 20.67 3.48 17.88
CA THR A 135 20.50 4.62 18.79
C THR A 135 19.29 4.36 19.68
N VAL A 136 19.46 4.52 20.99
CA VAL A 136 18.34 4.54 21.93
C VAL A 136 17.60 5.86 21.74
N VAL A 137 16.32 5.81 21.35
CA VAL A 137 15.55 7.02 21.04
C VAL A 137 14.81 7.52 22.27
N GLY A 138 14.17 6.62 23.00
CA GLY A 138 13.41 6.98 24.17
C GLY A 138 12.95 5.78 24.99
N HIS A 139 12.76 5.99 26.28
CA HIS A 139 12.21 4.99 27.19
C HIS A 139 10.75 5.29 27.49
N ASN A 140 9.91 4.25 27.50
CA ASN A 140 8.58 4.33 28.06
C ASN A 140 8.58 3.49 29.36
N PRO A 141 8.73 4.13 30.54
CA PRO A 141 8.78 3.45 31.83
C PRO A 141 7.48 2.69 32.15
N ASP A 142 6.33 3.25 31.78
CA ASP A 142 5.01 2.72 32.13
C ASP A 142 4.73 1.37 31.44
N GLU A 143 5.19 1.24 30.19
CA GLU A 143 5.05 -0.01 29.42
C GLU A 143 6.26 -0.96 29.57
N GLY A 144 7.34 -0.54 30.23
CA GLY A 144 8.60 -1.30 30.29
C GLY A 144 9.23 -1.55 28.91
N LYS A 145 9.07 -0.60 27.98
CA LYS A 145 9.56 -0.70 26.60
C LYS A 145 10.50 0.45 26.24
N THR A 146 11.50 0.15 25.43
CA THR A 146 12.46 1.12 24.89
C THR A 146 12.31 1.20 23.37
N ARG A 147 12.21 2.42 22.84
CA ARG A 147 12.24 2.70 21.41
C ARG A 147 13.70 2.82 20.95
N ILE A 148 14.07 2.03 19.95
CA ILE A 148 15.40 2.04 19.34
C ILE A 148 15.30 2.39 17.86
N LYS A 149 16.30 3.10 17.33
CA LYS A 149 16.44 3.39 15.90
C LYS A 149 17.51 2.47 15.30
N LEU A 150 17.09 1.66 14.33
CA LEU A 150 17.98 0.75 13.61
C LEU A 150 18.86 1.51 12.60
N PRO A 151 19.99 0.94 12.16
CA PRO A 151 20.83 1.52 11.10
C PRO A 151 20.08 1.81 9.79
N SER A 152 18.96 1.12 9.53
CA SER A 152 18.10 1.33 8.37
C SER A 152 17.21 2.58 8.48
N GLY A 153 17.21 3.29 9.61
CA GLY A 153 16.30 4.38 9.92
C GLY A 153 14.97 3.95 10.55
N ALA A 154 14.63 2.65 10.47
CA ALA A 154 13.41 2.11 11.07
C ALA A 154 13.46 2.20 12.60
N LYS A 155 12.36 2.65 13.20
CA LYS A 155 12.15 2.65 14.64
C LYS A 155 11.56 1.30 15.05
N LYS A 156 12.09 0.68 16.10
CA LYS A 156 11.60 -0.58 16.65
C LYS A 156 11.42 -0.45 18.16
N VAL A 157 10.38 -1.07 18.68
CA VAL A 157 10.13 -1.13 20.13
C VAL A 157 10.63 -2.47 20.65
N VAL A 158 11.45 -2.44 21.71
CA VAL A 158 11.99 -3.63 22.39
C VAL A 158 11.75 -3.52 23.89
N SER A 159 11.82 -4.65 24.61
CA SER A 159 11.70 -4.63 26.08
C SER A 159 12.84 -3.79 26.70
N SER A 160 12.55 -2.97 27.69
CA SER A 160 13.58 -2.17 28.39
C SER A 160 14.59 -3.03 29.15
N SER A 161 14.23 -4.28 29.48
CA SER A 161 15.13 -5.26 30.10
C SER A 161 16.06 -5.96 29.09
N ALA A 162 15.86 -5.75 27.78
CA ALA A 162 16.76 -6.26 26.76
C ALA A 162 18.15 -5.67 26.93
N ARG A 163 19.21 -6.45 26.64
CA ARG A 163 20.59 -5.99 26.80
C ARG A 163 21.17 -5.40 25.51
N GLY A 164 22.05 -4.42 25.65
CA GLY A 164 22.86 -3.87 24.57
C GLY A 164 24.29 -3.63 25.02
N MET A 165 25.24 -3.70 24.09
CA MET A 165 26.63 -3.32 24.35
C MET A 165 26.84 -1.84 23.99
N ILE A 166 27.49 -1.07 24.84
CA ILE A 166 27.76 0.35 24.55
C ILE A 166 28.82 0.48 23.45
N GLY A 167 28.52 1.27 22.42
CA GLY A 167 29.44 1.60 21.33
C GLY A 167 29.03 1.08 19.96
N ILE A 168 29.91 1.29 18.99
CA ILE A 168 29.75 0.94 17.57
C ILE A 168 30.52 -0.34 17.29
N VAL A 169 30.01 -1.23 16.44
CA VAL A 169 30.73 -2.45 16.06
C VAL A 169 32.01 -2.09 15.29
N ALA A 170 33.15 -2.64 15.72
CA ALA A 170 34.44 -2.35 15.09
C ALA A 170 34.50 -2.80 13.61
N GLY A 171 35.40 -2.17 12.86
CA GLY A 171 35.67 -2.49 11.45
C GLY A 171 34.75 -1.79 10.45
N GLY A 172 34.19 -0.62 10.79
CA GLY A 172 33.37 0.20 9.89
C GLY A 172 34.08 0.56 8.59
N GLY A 173 35.35 1.00 8.65
CA GLY A 173 36.14 1.37 7.47
C GLY A 173 36.51 0.24 6.50
N ARG A 174 36.01 -0.98 6.73
CA ARG A 174 36.18 -2.12 5.82
C ARG A 174 35.57 -1.88 4.44
N THR A 175 34.53 -1.05 4.36
CA THR A 175 33.90 -0.64 3.09
C THR A 175 34.76 0.34 2.31
N ASP A 176 35.51 1.16 3.01
CA ASP A 176 36.21 2.32 2.44
C ASP A 176 37.52 1.92 1.75
N LYS A 177 38.03 0.71 2.04
CA LYS A 177 39.20 0.15 1.38
C LYS A 177 38.95 0.00 -0.14
N PRO A 178 39.67 0.74 -1.01
CA PRO A 178 39.53 0.61 -2.44
C PRO A 178 40.00 -0.78 -2.90
N LEU A 179 39.18 -1.46 -3.70
CA LEU A 179 39.48 -2.84 -4.11
C LEU A 179 40.46 -2.92 -5.28
N LEU A 180 40.61 -1.84 -6.06
CA LEU A 180 41.51 -1.60 -7.21
C LEU A 180 41.46 -2.63 -8.35
N LYS A 181 41.43 -3.93 -8.05
CA LYS A 181 41.37 -5.06 -9.00
C LYS A 181 40.18 -5.95 -8.72
N ALA A 182 39.50 -6.40 -9.78
CA ALA A 182 38.36 -7.30 -9.70
C ALA A 182 38.68 -8.65 -8.99
N SER A 183 39.90 -9.17 -9.15
CA SER A 183 40.34 -10.40 -8.46
C SER A 183 40.29 -10.27 -6.93
N ARG A 184 40.72 -9.12 -6.37
CA ARG A 184 40.67 -8.86 -4.92
C ARG A 184 39.22 -8.83 -4.42
N ALA A 185 38.32 -8.26 -5.22
CA ALA A 185 36.90 -8.29 -4.92
C ALA A 185 36.36 -9.74 -4.91
N LYS A 186 36.78 -10.59 -5.85
CA LYS A 186 36.37 -12.01 -5.91
C LYS A 186 36.72 -12.76 -4.64
N HIS A 187 37.96 -12.61 -4.17
CA HIS A 187 38.40 -13.22 -2.91
C HIS A 187 37.68 -12.62 -1.68
N LYS A 188 37.35 -11.31 -1.68
CA LYS A 188 36.55 -10.66 -0.62
C LYS A 188 35.13 -11.22 -0.52
N PHE A 189 34.50 -11.58 -1.65
CA PHE A 189 33.16 -12.19 -1.67
C PHE A 189 33.19 -13.70 -1.43
N ALA A 190 34.22 -14.41 -1.89
CA ALA A 190 34.35 -15.87 -1.75
C ALA A 190 34.33 -16.35 -0.28
N VAL A 191 34.83 -15.54 0.65
CA VAL A 191 34.84 -15.85 2.09
C VAL A 191 33.53 -15.50 2.80
N LYS A 192 32.58 -14.85 2.11
CA LYS A 192 31.30 -14.40 2.68
C LYS A 192 30.13 -15.18 2.08
N ARG A 193 28.96 -15.11 2.73
CA ARG A 193 27.69 -15.62 2.17
C ARG A 193 27.31 -14.88 0.87
N ASN A 194 27.78 -13.65 0.71
CA ASN A 194 27.47 -12.83 -0.47
C ASN A 194 28.11 -13.45 -1.71
N ARG A 195 27.27 -13.81 -2.68
CA ARG A 195 27.75 -14.32 -3.97
C ARG A 195 28.55 -13.22 -4.66
N TRP A 196 29.65 -13.62 -5.30
CA TRP A 196 30.27 -12.81 -6.34
C TRP A 196 29.18 -12.33 -7.30
N PRO A 197 29.14 -11.03 -7.67
CA PRO A 197 28.18 -10.52 -8.63
C PRO A 197 28.13 -11.44 -9.85
N LYS A 198 26.97 -12.03 -10.06
CA LYS A 198 26.63 -12.76 -11.27
C LYS A 198 25.83 -11.81 -12.13
N THR A 199 26.02 -11.86 -13.44
CA THR A 199 25.20 -11.12 -14.41
C THR A 199 23.72 -11.35 -14.09
N ARG A 200 22.91 -10.29 -14.07
CA ARG A 200 21.47 -10.40 -13.85
C ARG A 200 20.85 -11.12 -15.05
N GLY A 201 19.82 -11.95 -14.85
CA GLY A 201 19.19 -12.69 -15.95
C GLY A 201 18.67 -11.80 -17.09
N VAL A 202 18.27 -10.57 -16.78
CA VAL A 202 17.83 -9.56 -17.78
C VAL A 202 18.99 -8.98 -18.61
N ALA A 203 20.18 -8.94 -18.01
CA ALA A 203 21.41 -8.50 -18.67
C ALA A 203 22.17 -9.66 -19.36
N MET A 204 21.60 -10.87 -19.37
CA MET A 204 22.13 -11.99 -20.16
C MET A 204 21.53 -11.96 -21.56
N ASN A 205 22.15 -12.66 -22.50
CA ASN A 205 21.60 -12.83 -23.84
C ASN A 205 20.27 -13.63 -23.78
N PRO A 206 19.32 -13.39 -24.71
CA PRO A 206 18.08 -14.17 -24.81
C PRO A 206 18.27 -15.68 -24.89
N VAL A 207 19.41 -16.14 -25.45
CA VAL A 207 19.78 -17.56 -25.52
C VAL A 207 20.16 -18.14 -24.16
N ASP A 208 20.78 -17.32 -23.30
CA ASP A 208 21.35 -17.71 -22.01
C ASP A 208 20.34 -17.62 -20.86
N HIS A 209 19.33 -16.75 -20.97
CA HIS A 209 18.30 -16.59 -19.95
C HIS A 209 16.92 -16.27 -20.56
N PRO A 210 15.82 -16.88 -20.08
CA PRO A 210 14.46 -16.64 -20.58
C PRO A 210 13.98 -15.20 -20.50
N HIS A 211 14.56 -14.40 -19.60
CA HIS A 211 14.30 -12.96 -19.43
C HIS A 211 15.42 -12.08 -19.99
N GLY A 212 16.39 -12.68 -20.69
CA GLY A 212 17.54 -11.99 -21.27
C GLY A 212 17.16 -11.21 -22.52
N GLY A 213 17.92 -10.16 -22.83
CA GLY A 213 17.56 -9.19 -23.86
C GLY A 213 18.61 -8.12 -24.09
N GLY A 214 19.37 -7.74 -23.05
CA GLY A 214 20.54 -6.84 -23.14
C GLY A 214 20.21 -5.38 -23.46
N ASN A 215 19.47 -5.13 -24.55
CA ASN A 215 19.15 -3.80 -25.10
C ASN A 215 18.05 -3.08 -24.33
N HIS A 216 17.06 -3.81 -23.80
CA HIS A 216 16.04 -3.24 -22.91
C HIS A 216 16.01 -4.02 -21.60
N GLN A 217 16.43 -3.39 -20.50
CA GLN A 217 16.54 -4.05 -19.19
C GLN A 217 15.19 -4.27 -18.49
N HIS A 218 14.24 -4.92 -19.16
CA HIS A 218 12.94 -5.30 -18.63
C HIS A 218 12.62 -6.76 -19.00
N ILE A 219 11.76 -7.42 -18.23
CA ILE A 219 11.48 -8.86 -18.39
C ILE A 219 10.59 -9.14 -19.60
N GLY A 220 9.79 -8.16 -20.05
CA GLY A 220 8.92 -8.24 -21.23
C GLY A 220 7.75 -9.24 -21.14
N LYS A 221 7.66 -10.01 -20.04
CA LYS A 221 6.60 -11.00 -19.77
C LYS A 221 6.41 -11.20 -18.27
N ALA A 222 5.29 -11.82 -17.88
CA ALA A 222 4.97 -12.09 -16.48
C ALA A 222 6.12 -12.84 -15.78
N SER A 223 6.51 -12.35 -14.60
CA SER A 223 7.58 -12.97 -13.80
C SER A 223 7.08 -14.17 -12.97
N THR A 224 5.76 -14.37 -12.91
CA THR A 224 5.07 -15.44 -12.19
C THR A 224 4.98 -16.70 -13.02
N ILE A 225 5.46 -17.82 -12.49
CA ILE A 225 5.56 -19.08 -13.25
C ILE A 225 5.02 -20.25 -12.44
N SER A 226 4.22 -21.10 -13.09
CA SER A 226 3.63 -22.31 -12.50
C SER A 226 4.70 -23.25 -11.94
N ARG A 227 4.39 -23.92 -10.83
CA ARG A 227 5.26 -24.99 -10.27
C ARG A 227 5.46 -26.16 -11.24
N TYR A 228 4.57 -26.32 -12.21
CA TYR A 228 4.58 -27.40 -13.19
C TYR A 228 5.28 -27.02 -14.50
N ALA A 229 5.69 -25.75 -14.68
CA ALA A 229 6.42 -25.33 -15.88
C ALA A 229 7.72 -26.12 -16.08
N ALA A 230 8.15 -26.26 -17.33
CA ALA A 230 9.40 -26.94 -17.67
C ALA A 230 10.60 -26.28 -16.99
N GLN A 231 11.67 -27.05 -16.71
CA GLN A 231 12.83 -26.55 -15.96
C GLN A 231 13.46 -25.31 -16.59
N GLY A 232 13.49 -25.25 -17.92
CA GLY A 232 13.97 -24.11 -18.73
C GLY A 232 13.09 -22.86 -18.71
N GLN A 233 11.85 -22.98 -18.23
CA GLN A 233 10.89 -21.88 -18.11
C GLN A 233 10.77 -21.36 -16.67
N LYS A 234 11.26 -22.08 -15.66
CA LYS A 234 11.15 -21.73 -14.22
C LYS A 234 12.08 -20.58 -13.78
N ALA A 235 12.01 -19.42 -14.44
CA ALA A 235 12.77 -18.21 -14.09
C ALA A 235 11.84 -17.11 -13.55
N GLY A 236 12.10 -16.59 -12.35
CA GLY A 236 11.23 -15.56 -11.72
C GLY A 236 10.56 -16.06 -10.42
N LEU A 237 9.35 -15.59 -10.16
CA LEU A 237 8.53 -15.93 -9.00
C LEU A 237 7.79 -17.26 -9.23
N ILE A 238 8.44 -18.37 -8.90
CA ILE A 238 7.87 -19.72 -9.04
C ILE A 238 6.82 -19.95 -7.94
N ALA A 239 5.59 -20.26 -8.33
CA ALA A 239 4.47 -20.56 -7.42
C ALA A 239 4.28 -19.46 -6.35
N ALA A 240 4.28 -18.19 -6.79
CA ALA A 240 3.97 -17.08 -5.91
C ALA A 240 2.56 -17.26 -5.34
N ARG A 241 2.44 -17.30 -4.00
CA ARG A 241 1.15 -17.39 -3.30
C ARG A 241 0.40 -16.05 -3.21
N ARG A 242 1.09 -14.96 -3.56
CA ARG A 242 0.54 -13.61 -3.69
C ARG A 242 1.22 -12.94 -4.88
N THR A 243 0.43 -12.59 -5.88
CA THR A 243 0.69 -11.44 -6.74
C THR A 243 0.43 -10.21 -5.87
N GLY A 244 1.35 -9.24 -5.87
CA GLY A 244 1.10 -7.98 -5.16
C GLY A 244 0.00 -7.23 -5.88
N LEU A 245 -1.24 -7.45 -5.45
CA LEU A 245 -2.43 -6.68 -5.80
C LEU A 245 -2.29 -5.28 -5.17
N LEU A 246 -2.70 -4.19 -5.84
CA LEU A 246 -2.56 -2.80 -5.34
C LEU A 246 -3.36 -1.75 -6.13
N ARG A 247 -4.17 -0.92 -5.43
CA ARG A 247 -4.37 0.54 -5.64
C ARG A 247 -5.14 1.32 -4.52
N ASP A 248 -5.96 0.72 -3.68
CA ASP A 248 -6.39 1.26 -2.39
C ASP A 248 -5.47 0.67 -1.33
N ILE A 249 -4.77 1.53 -0.59
CA ILE A 249 -3.96 1.15 0.57
C ILE A 249 -4.88 1.25 1.77
N GLN A 250 -5.59 0.17 2.04
CA GLN A 250 -6.64 0.13 3.05
C GLN A 250 -6.13 -0.51 4.33
N ALA A 251 -6.23 0.18 5.45
CA ALA A 251 -5.81 -0.34 6.74
C ALA A 251 -6.82 -0.02 7.83
N VAL A 252 -6.93 -0.93 8.82
CA VAL A 252 -7.68 -0.65 10.04
C VAL A 252 -6.82 0.29 10.90
N GLY A 253 -7.26 1.54 11.01
CA GLY A 253 -6.61 2.60 11.75
C GLY A 253 -7.29 2.87 13.09
N ASN A 254 -6.99 4.04 13.65
CA ASN A 254 -7.59 4.55 14.88
C ASN A 254 -7.81 6.07 14.77
N GLU A 255 -8.54 6.65 15.73
CA GLU A 255 -8.83 8.09 15.75
C GLU A 255 -7.56 8.94 15.76
N ALA A 256 -6.51 8.48 16.45
CA ALA A 256 -5.21 9.16 16.49
C ALA A 256 -4.54 9.24 15.11
N LEU A 257 -4.76 8.26 14.23
CA LEU A 257 -4.27 8.29 12.85
C LEU A 257 -5.06 9.29 12.00
N LEU A 258 -6.38 9.39 12.21
CA LEU A 258 -7.20 10.41 11.55
C LEU A 258 -6.76 11.81 11.98
N GLU A 259 -6.62 12.05 13.27
CA GLU A 259 -6.18 13.35 13.83
C GLU A 259 -4.77 13.73 13.34
N LYS A 260 -3.83 12.77 13.31
CA LYS A 260 -2.47 12.99 12.81
C LYS A 260 -2.44 13.55 11.38
N TYR A 261 -3.36 13.11 10.53
CA TYR A 261 -3.44 13.55 9.14
C TYR A 261 -4.57 14.54 8.88
N GLY A 262 -5.26 15.03 9.92
CA GLY A 262 -6.36 15.99 9.79
C GLY A 262 -7.57 15.45 9.03
N LEU A 263 -7.84 14.16 9.16
CA LEU A 263 -8.92 13.47 8.45
C LEU A 263 -10.19 13.40 9.29
N LYS A 264 -11.35 13.57 8.66
CA LYS A 264 -12.65 13.31 9.28
C LYS A 264 -13.10 11.87 8.99
N ALA A 265 -13.87 11.28 9.89
CA ALA A 265 -14.50 9.99 9.66
C ALA A 265 -15.54 10.09 8.51
N ASN A 266 -15.63 9.08 7.65
CA ASN A 266 -16.51 9.08 6.46
C ASN A 266 -16.27 10.21 5.47
N ASP A 267 -15.01 10.64 5.33
CA ASP A 267 -14.64 11.74 4.44
C ASP A 267 -13.75 11.27 3.28
N ALA A 268 -13.78 12.00 2.17
CA ALA A 268 -13.02 11.73 0.97
C ALA A 268 -12.37 13.00 0.46
N ILE A 269 -11.05 13.07 0.55
CA ILE A 269 -10.29 14.29 0.24
C ILE A 269 -9.16 14.02 -0.75
N LEU A 270 -8.71 15.08 -1.41
CA LEU A 270 -7.49 15.07 -2.20
C LEU A 270 -6.26 15.27 -1.28
N ALA A 271 -5.17 14.58 -1.59
CA ALA A 271 -3.94 14.70 -0.83
C ALA A 271 -3.35 16.12 -0.92
N GLU A 272 -2.91 16.65 0.21
CA GLU A 272 -2.24 17.93 0.39
C GLU A 272 -0.86 17.64 1.00
N GLU A 273 0.00 18.65 1.15
CA GLU A 273 1.33 18.47 1.74
C GLU A 273 1.28 17.88 3.16
N LYS A 274 0.27 18.25 3.97
CA LYS A 274 0.04 17.67 5.31
C LYS A 274 -0.29 16.16 5.31
N HIS A 275 -0.77 15.64 4.17
CA HIS A 275 -1.09 14.23 4.00
C HIS A 275 0.13 13.40 3.54
N ALA A 276 1.29 14.04 3.33
CA ALA A 276 2.51 13.36 2.88
C ALA A 276 2.91 12.22 3.83
N GLY A 277 3.18 11.05 3.25
CA GLY A 277 3.60 9.87 4.00
C GLY A 277 2.47 9.01 4.58
N ILE A 278 1.19 9.39 4.43
CA ILE A 278 0.06 8.57 4.90
C ILE A 278 0.07 7.18 4.26
N HIS A 279 0.32 7.10 2.95
CA HIS A 279 0.39 5.85 2.21
C HIS A 279 1.48 4.91 2.77
N GLU A 280 2.67 5.45 3.02
CA GLU A 280 3.78 4.71 3.61
C GLU A 280 3.50 4.34 5.08
N ASP A 281 2.79 5.17 5.83
CA ASP A 281 2.42 4.90 7.22
C ASP A 281 1.45 3.72 7.29
N LEU A 282 0.40 3.71 6.45
CA LEU A 282 -0.55 2.60 6.34
C LEU A 282 0.16 1.29 5.97
N LEU A 283 1.02 1.33 4.97
CA LEU A 283 1.79 0.16 4.49
C LEU A 283 2.74 -0.41 5.56
N ASN A 284 3.42 0.46 6.31
CA ASN A 284 4.48 0.03 7.21
C ASN A 284 3.98 -0.29 8.62
N ASN A 285 2.90 0.36 9.07
CA ASN A 285 2.49 0.33 10.47
C ASN A 285 1.09 -0.25 10.72
N TYR A 286 0.23 -0.43 9.70
CA TYR A 286 -1.18 -0.81 9.89
C TYR A 286 -1.65 -2.05 9.09
N ASP A 287 -0.73 -2.93 8.67
CA ASP A 287 -1.05 -4.14 7.87
C ASP A 287 -1.97 -3.86 6.67
N ALA A 288 -1.67 -2.78 5.94
CA ALA A 288 -2.53 -2.33 4.85
C ALA A 288 -2.70 -3.40 3.77
N LYS A 289 -3.96 -3.59 3.36
CA LYS A 289 -4.40 -4.37 2.22
C LYS A 289 -4.46 -3.48 0.99
N LEU A 290 -4.40 -4.12 -0.17
CA LEU A 290 -4.02 -3.49 -1.42
C LEU A 290 -4.97 -3.94 -2.53
N ILE A 291 -5.87 -3.06 -3.00
CA ILE A 291 -7.06 -3.43 -3.80
C ILE A 291 -7.18 -2.57 -5.06
N ALA A 292 -7.62 -3.06 -6.21
CA ALA A 292 -7.82 -2.18 -7.37
C ALA A 292 -9.03 -1.24 -7.14
N GLY A 293 -8.79 0.06 -7.09
CA GLY A 293 -9.82 1.07 -6.81
C GLY A 293 -10.05 2.07 -7.93
N GLY A 294 -10.68 3.19 -7.56
CA GLY A 294 -11.11 4.28 -8.45
C GLY A 294 -12.62 4.21 -8.71
N ALA A 295 -13.36 5.20 -8.21
CA ALA A 295 -14.83 5.17 -8.16
C ALA A 295 -15.50 4.78 -9.50
N ALA A 296 -15.22 5.53 -10.57
CA ALA A 296 -15.81 5.22 -11.88
C ALA A 296 -15.31 3.90 -12.48
N GLN A 297 -14.10 3.44 -12.13
CA GLN A 297 -13.59 2.15 -12.57
C GLN A 297 -14.27 1.00 -11.80
N ASN A 298 -14.56 1.19 -10.51
CA ASN A 298 -15.33 0.26 -9.69
C ASN A 298 -16.76 0.14 -10.23
N THR A 299 -17.40 1.25 -10.55
CA THR A 299 -18.71 1.26 -11.22
C THR A 299 -18.67 0.51 -12.55
N ALA A 300 -17.64 0.73 -13.38
CA ALA A 300 -17.49 0.01 -14.65
C ALA A 300 -17.28 -1.50 -14.45
N ARG A 301 -16.49 -1.92 -13.45
CA ARG A 301 -16.32 -3.33 -13.08
C ARG A 301 -17.64 -3.95 -12.58
N GLY A 302 -18.40 -3.21 -11.76
CA GLY A 302 -19.70 -3.65 -11.26
C GLY A 302 -20.74 -3.79 -12.37
N ALA A 303 -20.79 -2.84 -13.32
CA ALA A 303 -21.63 -2.96 -14.50
C ALA A 303 -21.22 -4.16 -15.37
N GLN A 304 -19.91 -4.35 -15.60
CA GLN A 304 -19.38 -5.48 -16.37
C GLN A 304 -19.66 -6.85 -15.73
N TYR A 305 -19.77 -6.91 -14.40
CA TYR A 305 -20.14 -8.13 -13.69
C TYR A 305 -21.56 -8.61 -14.03
N LEU A 306 -22.47 -7.67 -14.30
CA LEU A 306 -23.87 -7.97 -14.65
C LEU A 306 -24.11 -8.05 -16.16
N LEU A 307 -23.36 -7.27 -16.95
CA LEU A 307 -23.50 -7.21 -18.41
C LEU A 307 -22.67 -8.30 -19.11
N ALA A 308 -22.93 -8.48 -20.40
CA ALA A 308 -22.18 -9.44 -21.24
C ALA A 308 -20.66 -9.16 -21.20
N PRO A 309 -19.79 -10.20 -21.18
CA PRO A 309 -18.34 -10.01 -21.11
C PRO A 309 -17.79 -9.09 -22.22
N ASN A 310 -16.88 -8.18 -21.87
CA ASN A 310 -16.27 -7.19 -22.77
C ASN A 310 -17.25 -6.18 -23.40
N SER A 311 -18.40 -5.93 -22.76
CA SER A 311 -19.37 -4.91 -23.20
C SER A 311 -19.09 -3.53 -22.61
N VAL A 312 -18.33 -3.45 -21.52
CA VAL A 312 -18.03 -2.19 -20.83
C VAL A 312 -16.62 -1.71 -21.18
N VAL A 313 -16.50 -0.41 -21.44
CA VAL A 313 -15.23 0.29 -21.68
C VAL A 313 -15.03 1.35 -20.60
N TYR A 314 -13.86 1.35 -19.99
CA TYR A 314 -13.42 2.42 -19.08
C TYR A 314 -12.28 3.22 -19.72
N VAL A 315 -12.38 4.55 -19.67
CA VAL A 315 -11.36 5.47 -20.17
C VAL A 315 -10.85 6.33 -19.00
N GLY A 316 -9.54 6.48 -18.87
CA GLY A 316 -8.95 7.27 -17.77
C GLY A 316 -7.43 7.44 -17.88
N GLY A 317 -6.80 8.07 -16.88
CA GLY A 317 -5.35 8.29 -16.85
C GLY A 317 -4.60 7.29 -15.95
N ALA A 318 -3.44 6.82 -16.38
CA ALA A 318 -2.55 5.94 -15.61
C ALA A 318 -1.07 6.22 -15.94
N GLY A 319 -0.14 5.83 -15.05
CA GLY A 319 1.30 5.98 -15.32
C GLY A 319 1.86 4.84 -16.19
N ASP A 320 3.10 4.97 -16.64
CA ASP A 320 3.86 3.84 -17.23
C ASP A 320 4.63 3.09 -16.13
N ASP A 321 3.88 2.43 -15.26
CA ASP A 321 4.45 1.71 -14.13
C ASP A 321 3.79 0.35 -13.90
N LYS A 322 4.38 -0.39 -12.96
CA LYS A 322 3.86 -1.69 -12.54
C LYS A 322 2.42 -1.61 -12.01
N TYR A 323 1.96 -0.45 -11.54
CA TYR A 323 0.63 -0.28 -10.98
C TYR A 323 -0.42 -0.19 -12.10
N ALA A 324 -0.13 0.56 -13.16
CA ALA A 324 -0.96 0.58 -14.36
C ALA A 324 -1.08 -0.81 -15.02
N ALA A 325 0.00 -1.60 -15.03
CA ALA A 325 -0.05 -2.98 -15.53
C ALA A 325 -0.99 -3.87 -14.70
N ILE A 326 -1.01 -3.71 -13.38
CA ILE A 326 -1.90 -4.47 -12.49
C ILE A 326 -3.36 -4.05 -12.68
N LEU A 327 -3.64 -2.76 -12.83
CA LEU A 327 -5.00 -2.27 -13.12
C LEU A 327 -5.54 -2.88 -14.41
N ARG A 328 -4.73 -2.85 -15.47
CA ARG A 328 -5.10 -3.47 -16.75
C ARG A 328 -5.43 -4.95 -16.58
N GLU A 329 -4.60 -5.70 -15.86
CA GLU A 329 -4.84 -7.13 -15.64
C GLU A 329 -6.10 -7.37 -14.80
N THR A 330 -6.32 -6.60 -13.74
CA THR A 330 -7.50 -6.75 -12.86
C THR A 330 -8.80 -6.44 -13.61
N CYS A 331 -8.82 -5.35 -14.38
CA CYS A 331 -9.98 -5.02 -15.21
C CYS A 331 -10.20 -6.08 -16.28
N LYS A 332 -9.14 -6.61 -16.89
CA LYS A 332 -9.22 -7.69 -17.86
C LYS A 332 -9.74 -9.00 -17.26
N GLU A 333 -9.35 -9.35 -16.03
CA GLU A 333 -9.90 -10.50 -15.30
C GLU A 333 -11.40 -10.33 -15.02
N ALA A 334 -11.85 -9.09 -14.77
CA ALA A 334 -13.26 -8.74 -14.65
C ALA A 334 -13.99 -8.63 -16.01
N GLY A 335 -13.31 -8.85 -17.13
CA GLY A 335 -13.88 -8.70 -18.48
C GLY A 335 -14.09 -7.25 -18.93
N LEU A 336 -13.56 -6.27 -18.19
CA LEU A 336 -13.67 -4.84 -18.48
C LEU A 336 -12.56 -4.40 -19.43
N ARG A 337 -12.93 -3.78 -20.56
CA ARG A 337 -11.97 -3.14 -21.46
C ARG A 337 -11.53 -1.81 -20.88
N VAL A 338 -10.23 -1.55 -20.85
CA VAL A 338 -9.65 -0.30 -20.36
C VAL A 338 -8.80 0.39 -21.41
N GLU A 339 -9.03 1.68 -21.60
CA GLU A 339 -8.24 2.54 -22.50
C GLU A 339 -7.63 3.68 -21.69
N TYR A 340 -6.40 3.47 -21.22
CA TYR A 340 -5.70 4.45 -20.39
C TYR A 340 -4.83 5.40 -21.21
N ARG A 341 -4.96 6.70 -20.93
CA ARG A 341 -3.96 7.72 -21.26
C ARG A 341 -2.73 7.49 -20.39
N VAL A 342 -1.63 7.01 -20.98
CA VAL A 342 -0.42 6.64 -20.24
C VAL A 342 0.52 7.82 -20.08
N ASP A 343 0.83 8.21 -18.84
CA ASP A 343 1.87 9.18 -18.54
C ASP A 343 3.22 8.49 -18.25
N PRO A 344 4.28 8.76 -19.03
CA PRO A 344 5.59 8.13 -18.82
C PRO A 344 6.39 8.75 -17.67
N LYS A 345 5.99 9.91 -17.15
CA LYS A 345 6.75 10.69 -16.15
C LYS A 345 6.09 10.67 -14.77
N VAL A 346 4.77 10.66 -14.72
CA VAL A 346 4.00 10.70 -13.47
C VAL A 346 3.52 9.31 -13.10
N PRO A 347 3.68 8.87 -11.83
CA PRO A 347 3.22 7.56 -11.39
C PRO A 347 1.69 7.48 -11.38
N THR A 348 1.17 6.26 -11.48
CA THR A 348 -0.26 5.96 -11.30
C THR A 348 -0.73 6.43 -9.92
N GLY A 349 -1.92 7.04 -9.86
CA GLY A 349 -2.52 7.54 -8.62
C GLY A 349 -2.77 6.47 -7.55
N ARG A 350 -2.82 6.90 -6.29
CA ARG A 350 -2.96 6.05 -5.09
C ARG A 350 -4.03 6.63 -4.16
N CYS A 351 -4.77 5.77 -3.50
CA CYS A 351 -5.72 6.17 -2.45
C CYS A 351 -5.33 5.49 -1.14
N GLY A 352 -5.13 6.27 -0.07
CA GLY A 352 -4.99 5.77 1.30
C GLY A 352 -6.35 5.71 1.96
N VAL A 353 -6.76 4.54 2.46
CA VAL A 353 -8.06 4.34 3.10
C VAL A 353 -7.84 3.94 4.56
N VAL A 354 -8.32 4.77 5.48
CA VAL A 354 -8.26 4.54 6.92
C VAL A 354 -9.64 4.07 7.40
N ILE A 355 -9.74 2.83 7.87
CA ILE A 355 -10.97 2.29 8.45
C ILE A 355 -10.96 2.53 9.97
N THR A 356 -12.05 3.11 10.49
CA THR A 356 -12.30 3.34 11.93
C THR A 356 -13.72 2.91 12.28
N GLY A 357 -13.86 1.73 12.90
CA GLY A 357 -15.18 1.12 13.12
C GLY A 357 -15.87 0.80 11.79
N HIS A 358 -17.05 1.37 11.56
CA HIS A 358 -17.77 1.28 10.27
C HIS A 358 -17.48 2.43 9.31
N ASN A 359 -16.67 3.41 9.75
CA ASN A 359 -16.37 4.61 8.97
C ASN A 359 -15.05 4.45 8.20
N ARG A 360 -14.96 5.06 7.02
CA ARG A 360 -13.73 5.11 6.22
C ARG A 360 -13.35 6.55 5.89
N SER A 361 -12.07 6.89 5.99
CA SER A 361 -11.55 8.17 5.52
C SER A 361 -10.56 7.94 4.40
N MET A 362 -10.73 8.64 3.28
CA MET A 362 -9.99 8.43 2.04
C MET A 362 -9.14 9.65 1.69
N VAL A 363 -7.86 9.42 1.41
CA VAL A 363 -6.93 10.45 0.95
C VAL A 363 -6.38 10.03 -0.40
N THR A 364 -6.73 10.78 -1.45
CA THR A 364 -6.40 10.41 -2.83
C THR A 364 -5.28 11.28 -3.40
N GLU A 365 -4.19 10.65 -3.82
CA GLU A 365 -3.16 11.23 -4.67
C GLU A 365 -3.44 10.83 -6.13
N LEU A 366 -3.96 11.75 -6.95
CA LEU A 366 -4.42 11.44 -8.31
C LEU A 366 -3.29 10.97 -9.25
N GLY A 367 -2.06 11.47 -9.06
CA GLY A 367 -0.92 11.14 -9.91
C GLY A 367 -1.24 11.33 -11.40
N ALA A 368 -0.92 10.32 -12.22
CA ALA A 368 -1.15 10.33 -13.67
C ALA A 368 -2.62 10.46 -14.08
N ALA A 369 -3.58 10.17 -13.18
CA ALA A 369 -4.99 10.38 -13.47
C ALA A 369 -5.31 11.88 -13.67
N ASN A 370 -4.57 12.77 -13.01
CA ASN A 370 -4.73 14.22 -13.15
C ASN A 370 -4.26 14.78 -14.50
N HIS A 371 -3.51 13.98 -15.27
CA HIS A 371 -2.99 14.36 -16.59
C HIS A 371 -3.85 13.81 -17.73
N TYR A 372 -5.06 13.32 -17.42
CA TYR A 372 -6.01 12.95 -18.47
C TYR A 372 -6.44 14.20 -19.24
N ASP A 373 -6.54 14.07 -20.56
CA ASP A 373 -6.74 15.19 -21.47
C ASP A 373 -7.84 14.88 -22.51
N LEU A 374 -8.41 15.94 -23.09
CA LEU A 374 -9.51 15.83 -24.05
C LEU A 374 -9.03 15.20 -25.37
N GLU A 375 -7.78 15.45 -25.73
CA GLU A 375 -7.13 14.91 -26.92
C GLU A 375 -7.15 13.39 -26.92
N HIS A 376 -6.91 12.75 -25.78
CA HIS A 376 -7.04 11.30 -25.63
C HIS A 376 -8.46 10.81 -25.94
N LEU A 377 -9.49 11.48 -25.42
CA LEU A 377 -10.89 11.12 -25.68
C LEU A 377 -11.24 11.27 -27.17
N LYS A 378 -10.74 12.33 -27.82
CA LYS A 378 -11.00 12.63 -29.23
C LYS A 378 -10.14 11.84 -30.21
N ARG A 379 -9.24 10.97 -29.74
CA ARG A 379 -8.49 10.08 -30.64
C ARG A 379 -9.47 9.21 -31.42
N PRO A 380 -9.28 9.00 -32.75
CA PRO A 380 -10.22 8.26 -33.56
C PRO A 380 -10.56 6.85 -33.06
N ASP A 381 -9.58 6.15 -32.48
CA ASP A 381 -9.76 4.80 -31.92
C ASP A 381 -10.60 4.77 -30.63
N ILE A 382 -10.53 5.84 -29.82
CA ILE A 382 -11.31 5.98 -28.58
C ILE A 382 -12.69 6.56 -28.88
N TRP A 383 -12.75 7.58 -29.74
CA TRP A 383 -14.00 8.22 -30.14
C TRP A 383 -14.94 7.25 -30.86
N ALA A 384 -14.40 6.31 -31.64
CA ALA A 384 -15.20 5.21 -32.21
C ALA A 384 -15.88 4.35 -31.12
N LEU A 385 -15.26 4.18 -29.94
CA LEU A 385 -15.89 3.48 -28.81
C LEU A 385 -17.00 4.32 -28.20
N VAL A 386 -16.79 5.63 -28.08
CA VAL A 386 -17.81 6.58 -27.61
C VAL A 386 -19.03 6.54 -28.54
N GLU A 387 -18.83 6.61 -29.84
CA GLU A 387 -19.90 6.55 -30.84
C GLU A 387 -20.67 5.22 -30.81
N ASN A 388 -20.00 4.11 -30.53
CA ASN A 388 -20.63 2.79 -30.42
C ASN A 388 -21.27 2.50 -29.05
N ALA A 389 -20.92 3.25 -28.01
CA ALA A 389 -21.47 3.03 -26.67
C ALA A 389 -22.97 3.36 -26.61
N GLU A 390 -23.75 2.56 -25.90
CA GLU A 390 -25.20 2.77 -25.78
C GLU A 390 -25.55 3.77 -24.67
N ALA A 391 -24.70 3.88 -23.64
CA ALA A 391 -24.86 4.79 -22.52
C ALA A 391 -23.49 5.29 -22.03
N TYR A 392 -23.48 6.40 -21.29
CA TYR A 392 -22.28 6.96 -20.69
C TYR A 392 -22.45 7.12 -19.19
N TYR A 393 -21.39 6.80 -18.44
CA TYR A 393 -21.29 7.05 -17.01
C TYR A 393 -20.06 7.91 -16.71
N VAL A 394 -20.24 8.97 -15.92
CA VAL A 394 -19.15 9.82 -15.44
C VAL A 394 -19.25 9.97 -13.92
N GLY A 395 -18.14 9.70 -13.22
CA GLY A 395 -18.03 10.01 -11.79
C GLY A 395 -17.61 11.47 -11.58
N GLY A 396 -18.20 12.14 -10.60
CA GLY A 396 -17.98 13.55 -10.26
C GLY A 396 -16.52 13.90 -9.98
N TYR A 397 -15.71 12.95 -9.50
CA TYR A 397 -14.26 13.16 -9.36
C TYR A 397 -13.57 13.60 -10.67
N HIS A 398 -14.14 13.28 -11.84
CA HIS A 398 -13.55 13.68 -13.11
C HIS A 398 -13.63 15.19 -13.37
N PHE A 399 -14.49 15.94 -12.66
CA PHE A 399 -14.49 17.41 -12.69
C PHE A 399 -13.19 18.01 -12.15
N THR A 400 -12.46 17.29 -11.30
CA THR A 400 -11.15 17.71 -10.81
C THR A 400 -10.03 17.57 -11.85
N VAL A 401 -10.30 16.86 -12.96
CA VAL A 401 -9.30 16.46 -13.94
C VAL A 401 -9.57 17.07 -15.31
N CYS A 402 -10.72 16.75 -15.93
CA CYS A 402 -11.01 17.17 -17.31
C CYS A 402 -12.50 17.47 -17.54
N PRO A 403 -13.04 18.58 -17.01
CA PRO A 403 -14.39 19.05 -17.34
C PRO A 403 -14.70 19.12 -18.84
N PRO A 404 -13.77 19.54 -19.74
CA PRO A 404 -14.05 19.56 -21.18
C PRO A 404 -14.39 18.18 -21.76
N ALA A 405 -13.75 17.10 -21.29
CA ALA A 405 -14.06 15.74 -21.73
C ALA A 405 -15.48 15.30 -21.32
N ILE A 406 -15.90 15.67 -20.11
CA ILE A 406 -17.27 15.44 -19.61
C ILE A 406 -18.28 16.12 -20.53
N MET A 407 -18.02 17.39 -20.86
CA MET A 407 -18.92 18.18 -21.70
C MET A 407 -19.06 17.62 -23.12
N GLU A 408 -17.98 17.12 -23.71
CA GLU A 408 -18.05 16.51 -25.04
C GLU A 408 -18.83 15.19 -25.04
N LEU A 409 -18.66 14.34 -24.01
CA LEU A 409 -19.50 13.15 -23.84
C LEU A 409 -20.97 13.50 -23.61
N ALA A 410 -21.24 14.51 -22.78
CA ALA A 410 -22.58 14.97 -22.45
C ALA A 410 -23.34 15.49 -23.69
N LYS A 411 -22.67 16.29 -24.53
CA LYS A 411 -23.23 16.75 -25.81
C LYS A 411 -23.48 15.59 -26.77
N GLN A 412 -22.51 14.68 -26.92
CA GLN A 412 -22.64 13.50 -27.77
C GLN A 412 -23.84 12.64 -27.35
N ALA A 413 -24.07 12.50 -26.04
CA ALA A 413 -25.21 11.78 -25.48
C ALA A 413 -26.55 12.45 -25.83
N ALA A 414 -26.64 13.77 -25.62
CA ALA A 414 -27.86 14.51 -25.93
C ALA A 414 -28.19 14.53 -27.43
N GLU A 415 -27.20 14.69 -28.31
CA GLU A 415 -27.39 14.71 -29.76
C GLU A 415 -27.90 13.35 -30.29
N HIS A 416 -27.42 12.24 -29.73
CA HIS A 416 -27.77 10.89 -30.17
C HIS A 416 -28.81 10.20 -29.29
N ASN A 417 -29.44 10.93 -28.37
CA ASN A 417 -30.43 10.43 -27.41
C ASN A 417 -29.97 9.20 -26.60
N LYS A 418 -28.71 9.17 -26.19
CA LYS A 418 -28.12 8.12 -25.35
C LYS A 418 -28.19 8.50 -23.87
N PRO A 419 -28.44 7.55 -22.94
CA PRO A 419 -28.42 7.85 -21.51
C PRO A 419 -27.07 8.40 -21.03
N PHE A 420 -27.10 9.56 -20.38
CA PHE A 420 -25.96 10.13 -19.66
C PHE A 420 -26.19 10.08 -18.15
N ILE A 421 -25.38 9.29 -17.46
CA ILE A 421 -25.45 9.03 -16.02
C ILE A 421 -24.28 9.73 -15.34
N LEU A 422 -24.56 10.61 -14.37
CA LEU A 422 -23.56 11.27 -13.54
C LEU A 422 -23.65 10.80 -12.09
N SER A 423 -22.52 10.57 -11.43
CA SER A 423 -22.45 10.51 -9.96
C SER A 423 -21.89 11.82 -9.38
N LEU A 424 -22.49 12.34 -8.30
CA LEU A 424 -21.96 13.50 -7.56
C LEU A 424 -20.63 13.18 -6.88
N SER A 425 -20.45 11.94 -6.44
CA SER A 425 -19.22 11.30 -5.94
C SER A 425 -18.63 11.82 -4.63
N ALA A 426 -18.68 13.12 -4.34
CA ALA A 426 -18.27 13.66 -3.04
C ALA A 426 -18.84 15.06 -2.78
N PRO A 427 -19.07 15.44 -1.50
CA PRO A 427 -19.51 16.78 -1.11
C PRO A 427 -18.66 17.92 -1.68
N PHE A 428 -17.33 17.74 -1.71
CA PHE A 428 -16.40 18.77 -2.17
C PHE A 428 -16.54 19.09 -3.67
N ILE A 429 -17.09 18.17 -4.48
CA ILE A 429 -17.36 18.41 -5.90
C ILE A 429 -18.46 19.45 -6.03
N CYS A 430 -19.55 19.31 -5.27
CA CYS A 430 -20.65 20.25 -5.24
C CYS A 430 -20.24 21.63 -4.70
N GLN A 431 -19.25 21.68 -3.81
CA GLN A 431 -18.79 22.91 -3.16
C GLN A 431 -17.75 23.67 -3.99
N PHE A 432 -16.70 22.99 -4.48
CA PHE A 432 -15.54 23.65 -5.11
C PHE A 432 -15.55 23.56 -6.65
N PHE A 433 -16.32 22.65 -7.23
CA PHE A 433 -16.42 22.45 -8.68
C PHE A 433 -17.83 22.74 -9.20
N LYS A 434 -18.52 23.72 -8.57
CA LYS A 434 -19.90 24.11 -8.89
C LYS A 434 -20.07 24.51 -10.36
N GLU A 435 -19.24 25.42 -10.87
CA GLU A 435 -19.36 25.91 -12.25
C GLU A 435 -19.31 24.79 -13.31
N PRO A 436 -18.31 23.89 -13.34
CA PRO A 436 -18.29 22.80 -14.32
C PRO A 436 -19.37 21.74 -14.05
N LEU A 437 -19.76 21.51 -12.79
CA LEU A 437 -20.88 20.63 -12.46
C LEU A 437 -22.18 21.16 -13.07
N ASP A 438 -22.52 22.43 -12.80
CA ASP A 438 -23.73 23.10 -13.30
C ASP A 438 -23.75 23.22 -14.82
N ALA A 439 -22.59 23.44 -15.44
CA ALA A 439 -22.49 23.45 -16.90
C ALA A 439 -22.89 22.09 -17.52
N SER A 440 -22.61 20.98 -16.82
CA SER A 440 -22.99 19.64 -17.27
C SER A 440 -24.42 19.24 -16.88
N ALA A 441 -25.00 19.89 -15.85
CA ALA A 441 -26.33 19.60 -15.33
C ALA A 441 -27.42 19.45 -16.39
N PRO A 442 -27.50 20.32 -17.42
CA PRO A 442 -28.52 20.20 -18.46
C PRO A 442 -28.53 18.91 -19.27
N TYR A 443 -27.46 18.13 -19.22
CA TYR A 443 -27.29 16.91 -20.01
C TYR A 443 -27.55 15.63 -19.21
N TRP A 444 -27.74 15.70 -17.89
CA TRP A 444 -27.94 14.50 -17.09
C TRP A 444 -29.31 13.90 -17.35
N ASP A 445 -29.33 12.61 -17.73
CA ASP A 445 -30.53 11.79 -17.71
C ASP A 445 -30.71 11.14 -16.33
N TYR A 446 -29.61 10.72 -15.71
CA TYR A 446 -29.59 10.17 -14.36
C TYR A 446 -28.52 10.87 -13.53
N VAL A 447 -28.85 11.28 -12.31
CA VAL A 447 -27.89 11.78 -11.32
C VAL A 447 -27.97 10.93 -10.06
N ILE A 448 -26.84 10.37 -9.65
CA ILE A 448 -26.70 9.48 -8.49
C ILE A 448 -25.88 10.19 -7.42
N GLY A 449 -26.36 10.21 -6.19
CA GLY A 449 -25.61 10.69 -5.04
C GLY A 449 -25.97 9.98 -3.74
N ASN A 450 -25.32 10.37 -2.66
CA ASN A 450 -25.73 10.01 -1.29
C ASN A 450 -26.29 11.24 -0.55
N GLU A 451 -26.79 11.01 0.66
CA GLU A 451 -27.38 12.03 1.52
C GLU A 451 -26.43 13.22 1.82
N ALA A 452 -25.14 12.95 1.98
CA ALA A 452 -24.13 13.98 2.26
C ALA A 452 -23.83 14.83 1.01
N GLU A 453 -23.76 14.20 -0.16
CA GLU A 453 -23.59 14.88 -1.45
C GLU A 453 -24.82 15.73 -1.79
N ALA A 454 -26.03 15.21 -1.53
CA ALA A 454 -27.28 15.94 -1.71
C ALA A 454 -27.34 17.18 -0.80
N ALA A 455 -26.99 17.03 0.48
CA ALA A 455 -26.92 18.14 1.42
C ALA A 455 -25.89 19.20 0.98
N ALA A 456 -24.71 18.78 0.55
CA ALA A 456 -23.67 19.67 0.05
C ALA A 456 -24.08 20.40 -1.24
N TYR A 457 -24.84 19.75 -2.12
CA TYR A 457 -25.42 20.38 -3.31
C TYR A 457 -26.44 21.45 -2.91
N SER A 458 -27.36 21.15 -1.99
CA SER A 458 -28.35 22.11 -1.49
C SER A 458 -27.70 23.34 -0.88
N GLU A 459 -26.67 23.15 -0.05
CA GLU A 459 -25.91 24.22 0.58
C GLU A 459 -25.17 25.07 -0.46
N SER A 460 -24.47 24.46 -1.42
CA SER A 460 -23.69 25.21 -2.41
C SER A 460 -24.55 25.96 -3.44
N HIS A 461 -25.83 25.61 -3.56
CA HIS A 461 -26.80 26.23 -4.47
C HIS A 461 -27.80 27.13 -3.75
N ASP A 462 -27.61 27.37 -2.45
CA ASP A 462 -28.47 28.22 -1.62
C ASP A 462 -29.96 27.82 -1.70
N LEU A 463 -30.25 26.52 -1.85
CA LEU A 463 -31.62 26.02 -2.00
C LEU A 463 -32.41 26.08 -0.68
N GLY A 464 -31.71 26.12 0.47
CA GLY A 464 -32.34 26.12 1.80
C GLY A 464 -33.08 24.82 2.15
N LEU A 465 -32.87 23.75 1.37
CA LEU A 465 -33.53 22.45 1.55
C LEU A 465 -32.66 21.54 2.43
N THR A 466 -33.29 20.86 3.38
CA THR A 466 -32.64 19.87 4.26
C THR A 466 -33.22 18.47 4.09
N ASP A 467 -34.44 18.35 3.59
CA ASP A 467 -35.06 17.06 3.27
C ASP A 467 -34.50 16.51 1.96
N VAL A 468 -34.00 15.28 2.02
CA VAL A 468 -33.42 14.55 0.88
C VAL A 468 -34.43 14.40 -0.25
N LYS A 469 -35.73 14.25 0.04
CA LYS A 469 -36.78 14.14 -0.98
C LYS A 469 -36.94 15.41 -1.78
N GLU A 470 -36.98 16.55 -1.10
CA GLU A 470 -37.06 17.87 -1.73
C GLU A 470 -35.80 18.18 -2.55
N ILE A 471 -34.62 17.82 -2.04
CA ILE A 471 -33.36 17.96 -2.79
C ILE A 471 -33.35 17.08 -4.04
N ALA A 472 -33.78 15.82 -3.94
CA ALA A 472 -33.91 14.93 -5.09
C ALA A 472 -34.89 15.51 -6.14
N LYS A 473 -36.02 16.07 -5.69
CA LYS A 473 -37.00 16.72 -6.55
C LYS A 473 -36.45 17.97 -7.23
N ALA A 474 -35.66 18.78 -6.53
CA ALA A 474 -34.96 19.92 -7.11
C ALA A 474 -33.96 19.48 -8.19
N LEU A 475 -33.13 18.47 -7.92
CA LEU A 475 -32.17 17.90 -8.87
C LEU A 475 -32.85 17.34 -10.13
N ALA A 476 -33.98 16.64 -9.97
CA ALA A 476 -34.74 16.09 -11.08
C ALA A 476 -35.38 17.17 -11.98
N ASN A 477 -35.73 18.33 -11.43
CA ASN A 477 -36.42 19.41 -12.13
C ASN A 477 -35.51 20.54 -12.65
N LEU A 478 -34.20 20.40 -12.49
CA LEU A 478 -33.22 21.29 -13.11
C LEU A 478 -33.42 21.35 -14.66
N PRO A 479 -33.03 22.46 -15.31
CA PRO A 479 -33.15 22.59 -16.77
C PRO A 479 -32.48 21.43 -17.52
N LYS A 480 -33.08 21.00 -18.63
CA LYS A 480 -32.60 19.86 -19.43
C LYS A 480 -32.64 20.16 -20.92
N VAL A 481 -31.55 19.83 -21.63
CA VAL A 481 -31.41 20.06 -23.08
C VAL A 481 -32.14 18.98 -23.88
N ASN A 482 -31.88 17.69 -23.59
CA ASN A 482 -32.57 16.60 -24.27
C ASN A 482 -33.96 16.39 -23.65
N THR A 483 -35.02 16.80 -24.35
CA THR A 483 -36.41 16.66 -23.89
C THR A 483 -37.03 15.29 -24.19
N GLN A 484 -36.33 14.41 -24.92
CA GLN A 484 -36.82 13.06 -25.23
C GLN A 484 -36.77 12.10 -24.04
N ARG A 485 -35.99 12.44 -23.01
CA ARG A 485 -35.83 11.67 -21.77
C ARG A 485 -36.08 12.57 -20.57
N LYS A 486 -36.81 12.07 -19.58
CA LYS A 486 -36.94 12.73 -18.27
C LYS A 486 -35.64 12.54 -17.48
N ARG A 487 -35.25 13.54 -16.69
CA ARG A 487 -34.19 13.37 -15.69
C ARG A 487 -34.69 12.57 -14.50
N VAL A 488 -33.84 11.71 -13.93
CA VAL A 488 -34.08 10.97 -12.70
C VAL A 488 -32.96 11.26 -11.71
N ALA A 489 -33.31 11.74 -10.52
CA ALA A 489 -32.38 11.93 -9.41
C ALA A 489 -32.52 10.77 -8.41
N ILE A 490 -31.40 10.17 -8.03
CA ILE A 490 -31.33 8.97 -7.19
C ILE A 490 -30.40 9.25 -6.02
N ILE A 491 -30.94 9.33 -4.81
CA ILE A 491 -30.18 9.59 -3.59
C ILE A 491 -30.21 8.35 -2.69
N THR A 492 -29.05 7.75 -2.51
CA THR A 492 -28.83 6.64 -1.57
C THR A 492 -28.67 7.19 -0.14
N GLN A 493 -29.04 6.40 0.87
CA GLN A 493 -29.05 6.82 2.28
C GLN A 493 -28.50 5.74 3.22
N GLY A 494 -27.46 5.02 2.79
CA GLY A 494 -26.89 3.91 3.55
C GLY A 494 -27.92 2.79 3.83
N THR A 495 -28.41 2.71 5.06
CA THR A 495 -29.43 1.73 5.49
C THR A 495 -30.87 2.20 5.32
N ASP A 496 -31.08 3.47 5.03
CA ASP A 496 -32.40 4.04 4.79
C ASP A 496 -32.82 3.85 3.31
N PRO A 497 -34.13 3.96 2.98
CA PRO A 497 -34.62 3.77 1.62
C PRO A 497 -33.91 4.67 0.61
N THR A 498 -33.65 4.14 -0.59
CA THR A 498 -33.14 4.93 -1.71
C THR A 498 -34.26 5.81 -2.25
N ILE A 499 -34.00 7.11 -2.35
CA ILE A 499 -34.95 8.14 -2.79
C ILE A 499 -34.78 8.36 -4.29
N VAL A 500 -35.88 8.32 -5.04
CA VAL A 500 -35.87 8.49 -6.49
C VAL A 500 -36.92 9.52 -6.90
N ALA A 501 -36.48 10.59 -7.54
CA ALA A 501 -37.35 11.64 -8.08
C ALA A 501 -37.24 11.70 -9.60
N VAL A 502 -38.38 11.80 -10.28
CA VAL A 502 -38.46 11.88 -11.75
C VAL A 502 -38.92 13.26 -12.17
N GLN A 503 -38.32 13.80 -13.23
CA GLN A 503 -38.62 15.13 -13.74
C GLN A 503 -40.12 15.30 -14.05
N GLY A 504 -40.70 16.39 -13.53
CA GLY A 504 -42.11 16.74 -13.71
C GLY A 504 -43.10 15.86 -12.94
N GLU A 505 -42.63 14.96 -12.07
CA GLU A 505 -43.47 14.17 -11.17
C GLU A 505 -43.46 14.77 -9.77
N ASP A 506 -44.64 14.82 -9.14
CA ASP A 506 -44.79 15.42 -7.82
C ASP A 506 -44.43 14.47 -6.68
N GLU A 507 -44.66 13.17 -6.88
CA GLU A 507 -44.34 12.13 -5.90
C GLU A 507 -42.89 11.65 -6.06
N VAL A 508 -42.21 11.53 -4.92
CA VAL A 508 -40.87 10.94 -4.83
C VAL A 508 -41.03 9.47 -4.42
N GLN A 509 -40.33 8.58 -5.11
CA GLN A 509 -40.40 7.15 -4.88
C GLN A 509 -39.35 6.73 -3.84
N GLU A 510 -39.70 5.77 -3.00
CA GLU A 510 -38.82 5.20 -1.98
C GLU A 510 -38.64 3.70 -2.21
N TYR A 511 -37.39 3.27 -2.29
CA TYR A 511 -37.03 1.88 -2.50
C TYR A 511 -36.31 1.36 -1.25
N PRO A 512 -36.94 0.51 -0.43
CA PRO A 512 -36.32 -0.07 0.75
C PRO A 512 -35.06 -0.86 0.37
N VAL A 513 -33.95 -0.63 1.08
CA VAL A 513 -32.70 -1.36 0.85
C VAL A 513 -32.78 -2.79 1.39
N HIS A 514 -32.06 -3.72 0.73
CA HIS A 514 -31.93 -5.11 1.17
C HIS A 514 -31.28 -5.18 2.56
N PRO A 515 -31.97 -5.68 3.60
CA PRO A 515 -31.43 -5.71 4.94
C PRO A 515 -30.26 -6.69 5.05
N LEU A 516 -29.20 -6.26 5.73
CA LEU A 516 -27.99 -7.03 5.98
C LEU A 516 -27.67 -7.05 7.48
N ALA A 517 -27.33 -8.24 7.98
CA ALA A 517 -26.88 -8.39 9.36
C ALA A 517 -25.55 -7.65 9.55
N LYS A 518 -25.36 -6.98 10.70
CA LYS A 518 -24.15 -6.17 10.96
C LYS A 518 -22.89 -7.02 10.94
N GLU A 519 -23.02 -8.30 11.25
CA GLU A 519 -21.94 -9.29 11.27
C GLU A 519 -21.48 -9.69 9.86
N ASP A 520 -22.35 -9.54 8.85
CA ASP A 520 -22.05 -9.86 7.45
C ASP A 520 -21.40 -8.69 6.70
N ILE A 521 -21.40 -7.49 7.29
CA ILE A 521 -20.77 -6.30 6.70
C ILE A 521 -19.26 -6.38 6.96
N CYS A 522 -18.50 -6.68 5.91
CA CYS A 522 -17.05 -6.73 5.95
C CYS A 522 -16.45 -5.34 5.68
N ASP A 523 -16.94 -4.63 4.67
CA ASP A 523 -16.40 -3.33 4.25
C ASP A 523 -17.46 -2.52 3.49
N THR A 524 -17.73 -1.28 3.91
CA THR A 524 -18.66 -0.39 3.19
C THR A 524 -17.97 0.35 2.02
N ASN A 525 -16.68 0.08 1.77
CA ASN A 525 -15.91 0.70 0.70
C ASN A 525 -16.45 0.36 -0.69
N GLY A 526 -16.82 1.39 -1.46
CA GLY A 526 -17.31 1.22 -2.82
C GLY A 526 -18.78 0.78 -2.91
N ALA A 527 -19.56 0.82 -1.84
CA ALA A 527 -20.99 0.49 -1.87
C ALA A 527 -21.76 1.37 -2.88
N GLY A 528 -21.49 2.68 -2.90
CA GLY A 528 -22.07 3.61 -3.88
C GLY A 528 -21.61 3.33 -5.32
N ASP A 529 -20.33 2.96 -5.51
CA ASP A 529 -19.80 2.60 -6.83
C ASP A 529 -20.48 1.34 -7.37
N ALA A 530 -20.68 0.35 -6.50
CA ALA A 530 -21.37 -0.90 -6.79
C ALA A 530 -22.85 -0.66 -7.07
N PHE A 531 -23.51 0.20 -6.30
CA PHE A 531 -24.88 0.63 -6.58
C PHE A 531 -24.99 1.25 -7.97
N ALA A 532 -24.12 2.21 -8.29
CA ALA A 532 -24.09 2.84 -9.61
C ALA A 532 -23.83 1.81 -10.72
N GLY A 533 -22.96 0.82 -10.49
CA GLY A 533 -22.67 -0.26 -11.45
C GLY A 533 -23.89 -1.12 -11.74
N GLY A 534 -24.60 -1.54 -10.70
CA GLY A 534 -25.83 -2.33 -10.82
C GLY A 534 -26.97 -1.56 -11.48
N PHE A 535 -27.10 -0.29 -11.13
CA PHE A 535 -28.07 0.62 -11.74
C PHE A 535 -27.80 0.84 -13.23
N CYS A 536 -26.55 1.14 -13.61
CA CYS A 536 -26.16 1.33 -15.00
C CYS A 536 -26.44 0.08 -15.84
N ALA A 537 -26.13 -1.12 -15.32
CA ALA A 537 -26.44 -2.37 -16.00
C ALA A 537 -27.96 -2.55 -16.21
N GLY A 538 -28.77 -2.24 -15.19
CA GLY A 538 -30.24 -2.28 -15.29
C GLY A 538 -30.79 -1.36 -16.39
N VAL A 539 -30.29 -0.12 -16.45
CA VAL A 539 -30.69 0.86 -17.48
C VAL A 539 -30.30 0.40 -18.88
N ILE A 540 -29.10 -0.16 -19.05
CA ILE A 540 -28.58 -0.64 -20.34
C ILE A 540 -29.37 -1.85 -20.84
N ASP A 541 -29.70 -2.80 -19.97
CA ASP A 541 -30.52 -3.97 -20.31
C ASP A 541 -32.02 -3.62 -20.54
N GLY A 542 -32.41 -2.35 -20.39
CA GLY A 542 -33.78 -1.88 -20.63
C GLY A 542 -34.78 -2.25 -19.52
N HIS A 543 -34.30 -2.52 -18.31
CA HIS A 543 -35.16 -2.79 -17.15
C HIS A 543 -35.93 -1.56 -16.70
N SER A 544 -36.99 -1.78 -15.90
CA SER A 544 -37.73 -0.69 -15.27
C SER A 544 -36.84 0.10 -14.30
N LEU A 545 -37.26 1.32 -13.94
CA LEU A 545 -36.53 2.13 -12.96
C LEU A 545 -36.42 1.41 -11.60
N ALA A 546 -37.51 0.80 -11.15
CA ALA A 546 -37.56 0.01 -9.92
C ALA A 546 -36.57 -1.16 -9.95
N ASP A 547 -36.58 -1.95 -11.02
CA ASP A 547 -35.67 -3.10 -11.18
C ASP A 547 -34.20 -2.66 -11.28
N SER A 548 -33.94 -1.50 -11.89
CA SER A 548 -32.59 -0.93 -11.99
C SER A 548 -32.06 -0.50 -10.62
N VAL A 549 -32.91 0.11 -9.80
CA VAL A 549 -32.57 0.45 -8.40
C VAL A 549 -32.33 -0.81 -7.58
N ASP A 550 -33.22 -1.82 -7.69
CA ASP A 550 -33.08 -3.09 -6.99
C ASP A 550 -31.76 -3.81 -7.33
N ARG A 551 -31.39 -3.86 -8.62
CA ARG A 551 -30.08 -4.38 -9.07
C ARG A 551 -28.90 -3.61 -8.49
N GLY A 552 -29.01 -2.29 -8.42
CA GLY A 552 -28.02 -1.44 -7.74
C GLY A 552 -27.87 -1.81 -6.28
N GLN A 553 -28.99 -1.90 -5.54
CA GLN A 553 -28.99 -2.27 -4.13
C GLN A 553 -28.45 -3.69 -3.90
N TRP A 554 -28.81 -4.64 -4.76
CA TRP A 554 -28.31 -6.02 -4.71
C TRP A 554 -26.79 -6.06 -4.89
N LEU A 555 -26.24 -5.35 -5.87
CA LEU A 555 -24.80 -5.34 -6.11
C LEU A 555 -24.04 -4.62 -4.99
N ALA A 556 -24.60 -3.56 -4.43
CA ALA A 556 -24.05 -2.91 -3.23
C ALA A 556 -24.04 -3.86 -2.02
N ALA A 557 -25.14 -4.57 -1.78
CA ALA A 557 -25.27 -5.56 -0.71
C ALA A 557 -24.30 -6.74 -0.86
N LEU A 558 -23.98 -7.13 -2.10
CA LEU A 558 -22.95 -8.13 -2.38
C LEU A 558 -21.54 -7.59 -2.11
N SER A 559 -21.25 -6.39 -2.62
CA SER A 559 -19.94 -5.73 -2.47
C SER A 559 -19.55 -5.56 -1.00
N ILE A 560 -20.49 -5.12 -0.14
CA ILE A 560 -20.17 -4.84 1.26
C ILE A 560 -19.88 -6.06 2.14
N LYS A 561 -20.16 -7.27 1.64
CA LYS A 561 -19.80 -8.54 2.28
C LYS A 561 -18.34 -8.92 2.05
N GLU A 562 -17.71 -8.28 1.07
CA GLU A 562 -16.30 -8.50 0.75
C GLU A 562 -15.45 -7.32 1.22
N LEU A 563 -14.15 -7.38 0.95
CA LEU A 563 -13.22 -6.32 1.32
C LEU A 563 -12.89 -5.50 0.09
N GLY A 564 -13.26 -4.22 0.14
CA GLY A 564 -13.22 -3.30 -0.98
C GLY A 564 -14.23 -3.65 -2.07
N PRO A 565 -14.19 -2.92 -3.19
CA PRO A 565 -14.99 -3.21 -4.38
C PRO A 565 -14.38 -4.39 -5.14
N SER A 566 -14.40 -5.59 -4.53
CA SER A 566 -13.82 -6.82 -5.08
C SER A 566 -14.68 -7.47 -6.15
#